data_AF-A0A840R1W5-F1
#
_entry.id   AF-A0A840R1W5-F1
#
_cell.length_a   1.000
_cell.length_b   1.000
_cell.length_c   1.000
_cell.angle_alpha   90.00
_cell.angle_beta   90.00
_cell.angle_gamma   90.00
#
_symmetry.space_group_name_H-M   'P 1'
#
loop_
_entity.id
_entity.type
_entity.pdbx_description
1 polymer ?
#
loop_
_entity_poly.entity_id
_entity_poly.type
_entity_poly.pdbx_seq_one_letter_code
_entity_poly.pdbx_strand_id
1 'polypeptide(L)'
;MMLISSSNLRRTLAIVLCFTAMAVHAATPLSELYSAVPRPPADVPEALTWVSDGEIVHGKFVAVAAALAAERAKIATLNGGTMPSIPITVATSVPNSVEVQAAARSFADYLAHAQGDAAPKAVLGKRKRWLQAAFGRNQMEISKSMAPCDMPCTDVAVIEANKRLISRRDYELKTEIRAWNAMFDDWKTKQFGVLIAGDARIEAAGGGAAATVQGHSIIASYQAAMLDEIELLLSITKLCVLRAEAIVKGLDGSEPDAISGATKKAAK
;
A
#
# COMPACT_ATOMS: atom_id res chain seq x y z
N MET A 1 -59.08 -11.73 -25.93
CA MET A 1 -59.61 -10.78 -24.92
C MET A 1 -59.23 -11.32 -23.55
N MET A 2 -58.47 -10.53 -22.77
CA MET A 2 -58.13 -10.68 -21.33
C MET A 2 -57.33 -11.95 -20.93
N LEU A 3 -56.03 -11.92 -20.56
CA LEU A 3 -55.28 -11.25 -19.48
C LEU A 3 -55.64 -11.67 -18.04
N ILE A 4 -54.58 -12.07 -17.29
CA ILE A 4 -54.37 -12.00 -15.83
C ILE A 4 -55.10 -13.12 -15.04
N SER A 5 -54.58 -13.84 -14.06
CA SER A 5 -53.41 -13.84 -13.16
C SER A 5 -53.36 -15.28 -12.61
N SER A 6 -52.25 -15.90 -12.19
CA SER A 6 -51.55 -15.55 -10.96
C SER A 6 -50.50 -16.63 -10.66
N SER A 7 -49.30 -16.14 -10.35
CA SER A 7 -48.34 -16.67 -9.37
C SER A 7 -48.25 -18.18 -9.16
N ASN A 8 -47.17 -18.79 -9.69
CA ASN A 8 -46.32 -19.70 -8.91
C ASN A 8 -44.95 -19.77 -9.59
N LEU A 9 -44.18 -18.67 -9.45
CA LEU A 9 -42.74 -18.68 -9.66
C LEU A 9 -42.13 -19.64 -8.63
N ARG A 10 -41.91 -20.90 -9.02
CA ARG A 10 -41.06 -21.82 -8.28
C ARG A 10 -39.63 -21.28 -8.35
N ARG A 11 -39.27 -20.44 -7.38
CA ARG A 11 -37.89 -20.06 -7.09
C ARG A 11 -37.14 -21.32 -6.68
N THR A 12 -36.42 -21.90 -7.62
CA THR A 12 -35.37 -22.88 -7.36
C THR A 12 -34.27 -22.16 -6.60
N LEU A 13 -34.33 -22.23 -5.27
CA LEU A 13 -33.32 -21.74 -4.35
C LEU A 13 -32.10 -22.67 -4.50
N ALA A 14 -31.19 -22.36 -5.43
CA ALA A 14 -29.89 -23.01 -5.49
C ALA A 14 -29.03 -22.47 -4.34
N ILE A 15 -29.18 -23.07 -3.16
CA ILE A 15 -28.20 -22.94 -2.09
C ILE A 15 -26.95 -23.70 -2.56
N VAL A 16 -26.03 -22.99 -3.20
CA VAL A 16 -24.66 -23.46 -3.37
C VAL A 16 -24.00 -23.34 -2.01
N LEU A 17 -24.17 -24.38 -1.19
CA LEU A 17 -23.32 -24.67 -0.03
C LEU A 17 -21.95 -25.07 -0.58
N CYS A 18 -21.14 -24.08 -0.95
CA CYS A 18 -19.71 -24.26 -1.09
C CYS A 18 -19.14 -24.49 0.32
N PHE A 19 -19.19 -25.74 0.78
CA PHE A 19 -18.18 -26.24 1.69
C PHE A 19 -16.84 -26.13 0.97
N THR A 20 -16.18 -24.98 1.12
CA THR A 20 -14.74 -24.92 0.95
C THR A 20 -14.18 -25.79 2.08
N ALA A 21 -13.85 -27.03 1.72
CA ALA A 21 -12.83 -27.76 2.45
C ALA A 21 -11.68 -26.76 2.64
N MET A 22 -11.36 -26.45 3.89
CA MET A 22 -10.16 -25.70 4.24
C MET A 22 -8.97 -26.61 3.91
N ALA A 23 -8.70 -26.78 2.61
CA ALA A 23 -7.38 -27.07 2.15
C ALA A 23 -6.56 -25.90 2.67
N VAL A 24 -5.76 -26.19 3.70
CA VAL A 24 -4.60 -25.40 4.11
C VAL A 24 -3.73 -25.27 2.87
N HIS A 25 -4.11 -24.35 1.97
CA HIS A 25 -3.20 -23.83 0.99
C HIS A 25 -2.11 -23.22 1.85
N ALA A 26 -0.89 -23.77 1.76
CA ALA A 26 0.28 -23.11 2.31
C ALA A 26 0.19 -21.65 1.88
N ALA A 27 -0.04 -20.76 2.84
CA ALA A 27 -0.19 -19.36 2.55
C ALA A 27 1.10 -18.93 1.87
N THR A 28 1.00 -18.31 0.69
CA THR A 28 2.16 -17.71 0.03
C THR A 28 2.90 -16.86 1.07
N PRO A 29 4.20 -17.12 1.32
CA PRO A 29 4.96 -16.37 2.32
C PRO A 29 4.86 -14.87 2.02
N LEU A 30 4.64 -14.05 3.05
CA LEU A 30 4.47 -12.61 2.87
C LEU A 30 5.77 -11.97 2.32
N SER A 31 6.92 -12.58 2.58
CA SER A 31 8.21 -12.22 1.98
C SER A 31 8.26 -12.39 0.45
N GLU A 32 7.53 -13.35 -0.13
CA GLU A 32 7.43 -13.48 -1.58
C GLU A 32 6.63 -12.31 -2.17
N LEU A 33 5.51 -11.95 -1.54
CA LEU A 33 4.71 -10.80 -1.93
C LEU A 33 5.51 -9.49 -1.79
N TYR A 34 6.31 -9.35 -0.73
CA TYR A 34 7.23 -8.22 -0.55
C TYR A 34 8.30 -8.14 -1.65
N SER A 35 8.86 -9.29 -2.04
CA SER A 35 9.84 -9.37 -3.11
C SER A 35 9.25 -8.93 -4.45
N ALA A 36 7.99 -9.29 -4.69
CA ALA A 36 7.23 -8.94 -5.89
C ALA A 36 6.86 -7.46 -6.01
N VAL A 37 6.95 -6.66 -4.93
CA VAL A 37 6.66 -5.23 -4.98
C VAL A 37 7.54 -4.56 -6.03
N PRO A 38 6.94 -3.92 -7.06
CA PRO A 38 7.70 -3.28 -8.13
C PRO A 38 8.42 -2.05 -7.59
N ARG A 39 9.69 -1.91 -8.01
CA ARG A 39 10.47 -0.69 -7.81
C ARG A 39 9.78 0.49 -8.50
N PRO A 40 9.89 1.72 -7.97
CA PRO A 40 9.40 2.90 -8.66
C PRO A 40 10.01 3.03 -10.07
N PRO A 41 9.33 3.69 -11.01
CA PRO A 41 9.88 4.00 -12.33
C PRO A 41 11.24 4.69 -12.21
N ALA A 42 12.14 4.43 -13.17
CA ALA A 42 13.48 5.00 -13.20
C ALA A 42 13.49 6.48 -13.63
N ASP A 43 12.49 6.89 -14.40
CA ASP A 43 12.36 8.24 -14.95
C ASP A 43 10.90 8.66 -15.19
N VAL A 44 10.74 9.91 -15.64
CA VAL A 44 9.43 10.53 -15.87
C VAL A 44 8.68 9.85 -17.02
N PRO A 45 9.27 9.60 -18.21
CA PRO A 45 8.59 8.86 -19.28
C PRO A 45 8.03 7.53 -18.81
N GLU A 46 8.82 6.71 -18.11
CA GLU A 46 8.35 5.43 -17.57
C GLU A 46 7.19 5.62 -16.59
N ALA A 47 7.30 6.58 -15.66
CA ALA A 47 6.23 6.88 -14.71
C ALA A 47 4.90 7.24 -15.39
N LEU A 48 4.94 7.99 -16.49
CA LEU A 48 3.74 8.36 -17.24
C LEU A 48 3.11 7.17 -17.98
N THR A 49 3.90 6.18 -18.41
CA THR A 49 3.33 4.94 -18.99
C THR A 49 2.59 4.07 -17.97
N TRP A 50 2.81 4.31 -16.68
CA TRP A 50 2.17 3.55 -15.62
C TRP A 50 0.80 4.09 -15.24
N VAL A 51 0.38 5.26 -15.75
CA VAL A 51 -0.87 5.91 -15.33
C VAL A 51 -1.83 6.06 -16.51
N SER A 52 -3.09 5.70 -16.27
CA SER A 52 -4.24 6.04 -17.11
C SER A 52 -5.33 6.59 -16.22
N ASP A 53 -5.92 7.73 -16.59
CA ASP A 53 -7.05 8.33 -15.87
C ASP A 53 -6.81 8.56 -14.36
N GLY A 54 -5.56 8.86 -13.97
CA GLY A 54 -5.17 9.07 -12.57
C GLY A 54 -4.97 7.78 -11.76
N GLU A 55 -5.09 6.61 -12.40
CA GLU A 55 -4.88 5.31 -11.78
C GLU A 55 -3.64 4.59 -12.32
N ILE A 56 -2.94 3.88 -11.43
CA ILE A 56 -1.75 3.12 -11.83
C ILE A 56 -2.20 1.82 -12.52
N VAL A 57 -1.93 1.72 -13.82
CA VAL A 57 -2.27 0.57 -14.68
C VAL A 57 -1.14 -0.44 -14.85
N HIS A 58 0.05 -0.16 -14.31
CA HIS A 58 1.20 -1.05 -14.46
C HIS A 58 0.93 -2.45 -13.87
N GLY A 59 1.04 -3.49 -14.70
CA GLY A 59 0.57 -4.84 -14.36
C GLY A 59 1.15 -5.43 -13.06
N LYS A 60 2.44 -5.23 -12.78
CA LYS A 60 3.04 -5.69 -11.51
C LYS A 60 2.50 -4.95 -10.30
N PHE A 61 2.21 -3.66 -10.43
CA PHE A 61 1.63 -2.87 -9.34
C PHE A 61 0.22 -3.36 -9.04
N VAL A 62 -0.61 -3.52 -10.07
CA VAL A 62 -1.98 -4.02 -9.96
C VAL A 62 -2.02 -5.43 -9.36
N ALA A 63 -1.14 -6.33 -9.82
CA ALA A 63 -1.07 -7.70 -9.30
C ALA A 63 -0.71 -7.73 -7.80
N VAL A 64 0.28 -6.95 -7.38
CA VAL A 64 0.66 -6.86 -5.95
C VAL A 64 -0.44 -6.22 -5.12
N ALA A 65 -1.12 -5.18 -5.63
CA ALA A 65 -2.24 -4.55 -4.94
C ALA A 65 -3.42 -5.53 -4.76
N ALA A 66 -3.73 -6.33 -5.78
CA ALA A 66 -4.75 -7.38 -5.70
C ALA A 66 -4.36 -8.49 -4.71
N ALA A 67 -3.10 -8.92 -4.72
CA ALA A 67 -2.58 -9.91 -3.78
C ALA A 67 -2.61 -9.40 -2.33
N LEU A 68 -2.25 -8.13 -2.09
CA LEU A 68 -2.41 -7.49 -0.79
C LEU A 68 -3.87 -7.55 -0.30
N ALA A 69 -4.84 -7.21 -1.16
CA ALA A 69 -6.25 -7.27 -0.81
C ALA A 69 -6.72 -8.70 -0.50
N ALA A 70 -6.24 -9.69 -1.25
CA ALA A 70 -6.52 -11.09 -1.01
C ALA A 70 -5.94 -11.57 0.34
N GLU A 71 -4.69 -11.20 0.66
CA GLU A 71 -4.07 -11.51 1.95
C GLU A 71 -4.80 -10.82 3.11
N ARG A 72 -5.27 -9.58 2.94
CA ARG A 72 -6.11 -8.91 3.96
C ARG A 72 -7.37 -9.73 4.26
N ALA A 73 -8.03 -10.27 3.25
CA ALA A 73 -9.21 -11.11 3.44
C ALA A 73 -8.90 -12.45 4.12
N LYS A 74 -7.77 -13.08 3.80
CA LYS A 74 -7.30 -14.31 4.48
C LYS A 74 -7.01 -14.06 5.95
N ILE A 75 -6.30 -12.97 6.27
CA ILE A 75 -5.98 -12.58 7.65
C ILE A 75 -7.25 -12.27 8.45
N ALA A 76 -8.20 -11.54 7.85
CA ALA A 76 -9.48 -11.26 8.50
C ALA A 76 -10.24 -12.57 8.79
N THR A 77 -10.25 -13.53 7.86
CA THR A 77 -10.86 -14.85 8.05
C THR A 77 -10.19 -15.61 9.19
N LEU A 78 -8.86 -15.60 9.25
CA LEU A 78 -8.07 -16.20 10.33
C LEU A 78 -8.43 -15.58 11.70
N ASN A 79 -8.69 -14.28 11.74
CA ASN A 79 -9.07 -13.54 12.95
C ASN A 79 -10.60 -13.47 13.18
N GLY A 80 -11.35 -14.49 12.76
CA GLY A 80 -12.79 -14.58 13.05
C GLY A 80 -13.67 -13.63 12.23
N GLY A 81 -13.20 -13.22 11.06
CA GLY A 81 -13.93 -12.39 10.09
C GLY A 81 -13.64 -10.89 10.16
N THR A 82 -12.77 -10.44 11.07
CA THR A 82 -12.40 -9.03 11.20
C THR A 82 -10.89 -8.85 11.16
N MET A 83 -10.42 -7.76 10.55
CA MET A 83 -8.98 -7.46 10.53
C MET A 83 -8.50 -7.08 11.94
N PRO A 84 -7.31 -7.53 12.38
CA PRO A 84 -6.73 -7.11 13.65
C PRO A 84 -6.67 -5.57 13.78
N SER A 85 -7.00 -5.05 14.97
CA SER A 85 -7.06 -3.61 15.24
C SER A 85 -5.65 -3.00 15.38
N ILE A 86 -5.49 -1.75 14.93
CA ILE A 86 -4.25 -0.98 15.02
C ILE A 86 -4.34 0.03 16.19
N PRO A 87 -3.31 0.18 17.06
CA PRO A 87 -2.04 -0.54 17.04
C PRO A 87 -2.22 -2.00 17.46
N ILE A 88 -1.51 -2.88 16.76
CA ILE A 88 -1.59 -4.32 17.00
C ILE A 88 -0.79 -4.61 18.28
N THR A 89 -1.42 -5.27 19.25
CA THR A 89 -0.82 -5.63 20.54
C THR A 89 -0.85 -7.13 20.75
N VAL A 90 0.03 -7.63 21.62
CA VAL A 90 -0.06 -9.01 22.11
C VAL A 90 -1.15 -9.08 23.17
N ALA A 91 -1.99 -10.13 23.12
CA ALA A 91 -3.02 -10.34 24.12
C ALA A 91 -2.42 -10.44 25.53
N THR A 92 -3.06 -9.82 26.52
CA THR A 92 -2.60 -9.77 27.91
C THR A 92 -2.79 -11.09 28.67
N SER A 93 -3.71 -11.95 28.21
CA SER A 93 -3.86 -13.33 28.68
C SER A 93 -3.68 -14.30 27.53
N VAL A 94 -2.57 -15.05 27.56
CA VAL A 94 -2.25 -16.08 26.57
C VAL A 94 -2.47 -17.44 27.24
N PRO A 95 -3.23 -18.37 26.63
CA PRO A 95 -3.38 -19.73 27.16
C PRO A 95 -2.02 -20.40 27.44
N ASN A 96 -1.97 -21.29 28.43
CA ASN A 96 -0.75 -21.98 28.86
C ASN A 96 -0.18 -23.01 27.84
N SER A 97 -0.73 -23.10 26.64
CA SER A 97 -0.16 -23.91 25.56
C SER A 97 1.17 -23.31 25.11
N VAL A 98 2.21 -24.13 25.07
CA VAL A 98 3.58 -23.73 24.72
C VAL A 98 3.64 -23.07 23.34
N GLU A 99 2.84 -23.56 22.40
CA GLU A 99 2.81 -23.11 21.01
C GLU A 99 2.18 -21.72 20.87
N VAL A 100 1.09 -21.45 21.59
CA VAL A 100 0.47 -20.11 21.60
C VAL A 100 1.36 -19.10 22.33
N GLN A 101 2.06 -19.51 23.39
CA GLN A 101 3.06 -18.66 24.05
C GLN A 101 4.26 -18.37 23.15
N ALA A 102 4.73 -19.34 22.37
CA ALA A 102 5.82 -19.15 21.40
C ALA A 102 5.42 -18.15 20.31
N ALA A 103 4.21 -18.28 19.75
CA ALA A 103 3.66 -17.33 18.78
C ALA A 103 3.55 -15.92 19.37
N ALA A 104 3.05 -15.79 20.61
CA ALA A 104 2.92 -14.53 21.31
C ALA A 104 4.27 -13.85 21.55
N ARG A 105 5.29 -14.61 22.00
CA ARG A 105 6.65 -14.09 22.23
C ARG A 105 7.30 -13.61 20.94
N SER A 106 7.24 -14.42 19.89
CA SER A 106 7.73 -14.06 18.57
C SER A 106 7.13 -12.73 18.08
N PHE A 107 5.82 -12.57 18.25
CA PHE A 107 5.16 -11.34 17.85
C PHE A 107 5.54 -10.16 18.77
N ALA A 108 5.67 -10.37 20.07
CA ALA A 108 6.18 -9.37 21.01
C ALA A 108 7.58 -8.87 20.61
N ASP A 109 8.48 -9.78 20.22
CA ASP A 109 9.84 -9.45 19.78
C ASP A 109 9.82 -8.57 18.52
N TYR A 110 8.93 -8.86 17.56
CA TYR A 110 8.72 -7.98 16.41
C TYR A 110 8.24 -6.59 16.86
N LEU A 111 7.22 -6.53 17.72
CA LEU A 111 6.64 -5.27 18.16
C LEU A 111 7.62 -4.41 18.97
N ALA A 112 8.51 -5.01 19.76
CA ALA A 112 9.55 -4.31 20.51
C ALA A 112 10.45 -3.43 19.62
N HIS A 113 10.59 -3.79 18.33
CA HIS A 113 11.42 -3.08 17.36
C HIS A 113 10.61 -2.32 16.29
N ALA A 114 9.29 -2.51 16.24
CA ALA A 114 8.41 -1.99 15.18
C ALA A 114 7.18 -1.22 15.71
N GLN A 115 7.26 -0.63 16.91
CA GLN A 115 6.17 0.17 17.51
C GLN A 115 6.59 1.61 17.85
N GLY A 116 5.57 2.45 18.11
CA GLY A 116 5.75 3.86 18.51
C GLY A 116 6.49 4.66 17.43
N ASP A 117 7.52 5.39 17.83
CA ASP A 117 8.35 6.18 16.90
C ASP A 117 9.21 5.32 15.95
N ALA A 118 9.49 4.07 16.35
CA ALA A 118 10.17 3.09 15.52
C ALA A 118 9.20 2.35 14.59
N ALA A 119 7.89 2.59 14.71
CA ALA A 119 6.91 1.95 13.85
C ALA A 119 7.22 2.25 12.37
N PRO A 120 7.19 1.24 11.49
CA PRO A 120 7.54 1.39 10.08
C PRO A 120 6.77 2.52 9.39
N LYS A 121 5.47 2.63 9.69
CA LYS A 121 4.61 3.73 9.22
C LYS A 121 5.06 5.11 9.71
N ALA A 122 5.50 5.22 10.97
CA ALA A 122 5.97 6.48 11.55
C ALA A 122 7.31 6.90 10.92
N VAL A 123 8.25 5.97 10.79
CA VAL A 123 9.57 6.20 10.18
C VAL A 123 9.42 6.58 8.70
N LEU A 124 8.67 5.79 7.93
CA LEU A 124 8.45 6.08 6.51
C LEU A 124 7.65 7.39 6.32
N GLY A 125 6.68 7.65 7.20
CA GLY A 125 5.92 8.91 7.20
C GLY A 125 6.81 10.15 7.37
N LYS A 126 7.81 10.09 8.26
CA LYS A 126 8.80 11.17 8.45
C LYS A 126 9.60 11.40 7.15
N ARG A 127 10.05 10.33 6.49
CA ARG A 127 10.84 10.40 5.25
C ARG A 127 10.03 10.91 4.05
N LYS A 128 8.79 10.47 3.90
CA LYS A 128 7.86 10.97 2.87
C LYS A 128 7.62 12.47 3.00
N ARG A 129 7.37 12.95 4.23
CA ARG A 129 7.23 14.40 4.50
C ARG A 129 8.50 15.18 4.19
N TRP A 130 9.68 14.62 4.47
CA TRP A 130 10.95 15.25 4.11
C TRP A 130 11.11 15.36 2.59
N LEU A 131 10.82 14.31 1.82
CA LEU A 131 10.86 14.36 0.35
C LEU A 131 9.90 15.43 -0.20
N GLN A 132 8.68 15.49 0.34
CA GLN A 132 7.71 16.51 -0.03
C GLN A 132 8.22 17.93 0.27
N ALA A 133 8.84 18.14 1.44
CA ALA A 133 9.40 19.44 1.79
C ALA A 133 10.60 19.82 0.90
N ALA A 134 11.44 18.84 0.54
CA ALA A 134 12.63 19.05 -0.27
C ALA A 134 12.30 19.43 -1.72
N PHE A 135 11.34 18.75 -2.34
CA PHE A 135 11.03 18.95 -3.77
C PHE A 135 9.72 19.70 -4.03
N GLY A 136 8.71 19.52 -3.18
CA GLY A 136 7.35 20.01 -3.43
C GLY A 136 7.22 21.52 -3.48
N ARG A 137 7.97 22.23 -2.64
CA ARG A 137 7.93 23.70 -2.66
C ARG A 137 8.50 24.26 -3.97
N ASN A 138 9.67 23.78 -4.39
CA ASN A 138 10.31 24.21 -5.64
C ASN A 138 9.44 23.87 -6.86
N GLN A 139 8.88 22.66 -6.90
CA GLN A 139 7.98 22.24 -7.98
C GLN A 139 6.74 23.15 -8.07
N MET A 140 6.11 23.45 -6.93
CA MET A 140 4.95 24.35 -6.88
C MET A 140 5.31 25.78 -7.28
N GLU A 141 6.46 26.31 -6.85
CA GLU A 141 6.93 27.64 -7.23
C GLU A 141 7.20 27.74 -8.73
N ILE A 142 7.80 26.70 -9.32
CA ILE A 142 8.04 26.62 -10.76
C ILE A 142 6.71 26.60 -11.52
N SER A 143 5.78 25.72 -11.14
CA SER A 143 4.46 25.63 -11.78
C SER A 143 3.68 26.95 -11.71
N LYS A 144 3.68 27.64 -10.57
CA LYS A 144 3.01 28.95 -10.41
C LYS A 144 3.65 30.07 -11.23
N SER A 145 4.92 29.93 -11.57
CA SER A 145 5.64 30.91 -12.38
C SER A 145 5.43 30.70 -13.89
N MET A 146 4.86 29.57 -14.29
CA MET A 146 4.56 29.29 -15.69
C MET A 146 3.31 30.08 -16.12
N ALA A 147 3.36 30.65 -17.32
CA ALA A 147 2.16 31.18 -17.95
C ALA A 147 1.17 30.04 -18.21
N PRO A 148 -0.12 30.20 -17.88
CA PRO A 148 -1.13 29.17 -18.08
C PRO A 148 -1.30 28.86 -19.57
N CYS A 149 -1.54 27.59 -19.90
CA CYS A 149 -1.86 27.14 -21.26
C CYS A 149 -2.69 25.86 -21.19
N ASP A 150 -3.74 25.77 -21.99
CA ASP A 150 -4.53 24.54 -22.11
C ASP A 150 -3.68 23.44 -22.75
N MET A 151 -3.81 22.20 -22.27
CA MET A 151 -3.09 21.05 -22.82
C MET A 151 -3.90 20.40 -23.94
N PRO A 152 -3.33 20.17 -25.15
CA PRO A 152 -1.95 20.49 -25.55
C PRO A 152 -1.76 21.98 -25.89
N CYS A 153 -0.68 22.58 -25.38
CA CYS A 153 -0.38 23.99 -25.58
C CYS A 153 0.06 24.26 -27.03
N THR A 154 -0.65 25.15 -27.74
CA THR A 154 -0.33 25.53 -29.13
C THR A 154 0.20 26.96 -29.27
N ASP A 155 0.14 27.78 -28.22
CA ASP A 155 0.64 29.15 -28.24
C ASP A 155 2.18 29.18 -28.16
N VAL A 156 2.81 29.54 -29.28
CA VAL A 156 4.28 29.59 -29.42
C VAL A 156 4.92 30.57 -28.44
N ALA A 157 4.27 31.69 -28.13
CA ALA A 157 4.81 32.68 -27.21
C ALA A 157 4.82 32.16 -25.76
N VAL A 158 3.75 31.47 -25.36
CA VAL A 158 3.66 30.82 -24.05
C VAL A 158 4.65 29.66 -23.94
N ILE A 159 4.81 28.86 -25.00
CA ILE A 159 5.80 27.77 -25.07
C ILE A 159 7.22 28.32 -24.85
N GLU A 160 7.62 29.37 -25.58
CA GLU A 160 8.97 29.91 -25.48
C GLU A 160 9.20 30.62 -24.12
N ALA A 161 8.17 31.29 -23.57
CA ALA A 161 8.23 31.89 -22.23
C ALA A 161 8.42 30.84 -21.13
N ASN A 162 7.74 29.69 -21.24
CA ASN A 162 7.78 28.63 -20.22
C ASN A 162 8.97 27.67 -20.37
N LYS A 163 9.68 27.66 -21.51
CA LYS A 163 10.75 26.69 -21.83
C LYS A 163 11.80 26.49 -20.75
N ARG A 164 12.29 27.58 -20.14
CA ARG A 164 13.28 27.52 -19.05
C ARG A 164 12.69 26.93 -17.77
N LEU A 165 11.44 27.28 -17.45
CA LEU A 165 10.74 26.76 -16.28
C LEU A 165 10.41 25.27 -16.43
N ILE A 166 10.00 24.84 -17.63
CA ILE A 166 9.74 23.42 -17.95
C ILE A 166 11.04 22.62 -17.77
N SER A 167 12.15 23.10 -18.33
CA SER A 167 13.46 22.44 -18.17
C SER A 167 13.88 22.32 -16.70
N ARG A 168 13.60 23.33 -15.88
CA ARG A 168 13.88 23.31 -14.43
C ARG A 168 12.97 22.34 -13.69
N ARG A 169 11.67 22.33 -13.99
CA ARG A 169 10.68 21.39 -13.43
C ARG A 169 11.10 19.94 -13.68
N ASP A 170 11.51 19.65 -14.91
CA ASP A 170 11.91 18.30 -15.33
C ASP A 170 13.21 17.87 -14.64
N TYR A 171 14.17 18.79 -14.44
CA TYR A 171 15.38 18.54 -13.66
C TYR A 171 15.09 18.21 -12.19
N GLU A 172 14.23 19.00 -11.55
CA GLU A 172 13.80 18.77 -10.17
C GLU A 172 13.05 17.43 -10.06
N LEU A 173 12.16 17.12 -11.02
CA LEU A 173 11.37 15.90 -11.00
C LEU A 173 12.26 14.66 -11.19
N LYS A 174 13.26 14.73 -12.06
CA LYS A 174 14.27 13.68 -12.21
C LYS A 174 15.03 13.43 -10.91
N THR A 175 15.37 14.49 -10.18
CA THR A 175 16.06 14.38 -8.89
C THR A 175 15.15 13.78 -7.82
N GLU A 176 13.89 14.18 -7.83
CA GLU A 176 12.86 13.62 -6.95
C GLU A 176 12.65 12.12 -7.19
N ILE A 177 12.48 11.67 -8.44
CA ILE A 177 12.31 10.24 -8.78
C ILE A 177 13.51 9.42 -8.28
N ARG A 178 14.73 9.94 -8.41
CA ARG A 178 15.92 9.28 -7.84
C ARG A 178 15.85 9.15 -6.33
N ALA A 179 15.36 10.18 -5.63
CA ALA A 179 15.20 10.14 -4.19
C ALA A 179 14.11 9.14 -3.74
N TRP A 180 13.01 9.03 -4.49
CA TRP A 180 11.99 7.99 -4.29
C TRP A 180 12.56 6.57 -4.47
N ASN A 181 13.34 6.35 -5.53
CA ASN A 181 14.02 5.08 -5.77
C ASN A 181 15.02 4.73 -4.67
N ALA A 182 15.86 5.68 -4.24
CA ALA A 182 16.80 5.46 -3.14
C ALA A 182 16.07 5.12 -1.83
N MET A 183 14.95 5.79 -1.55
CA MET A 183 14.13 5.46 -0.38
C MET A 183 13.51 4.07 -0.49
N PHE A 184 13.03 3.68 -1.68
CA PHE A 184 12.51 2.33 -1.92
C PHE A 184 13.58 1.27 -1.68
N ASP A 185 14.76 1.43 -2.27
CA ASP A 185 15.85 0.44 -2.19
C ASP A 185 16.35 0.30 -0.74
N ASP A 186 16.51 1.41 -0.01
CA ASP A 186 16.87 1.42 1.41
C ASP A 186 15.79 0.74 2.27
N TRP A 187 14.51 1.04 2.01
CA TRP A 187 13.40 0.43 2.75
C TRP A 187 13.32 -1.07 2.50
N LYS A 188 13.39 -1.47 1.22
CA LYS A 188 13.35 -2.87 0.78
C LYS A 188 14.46 -3.68 1.44
N THR A 189 15.68 -3.15 1.43
CA THR A 189 16.83 -3.82 2.04
C THR A 189 16.68 -3.97 3.55
N LYS A 190 16.19 -2.93 4.25
CA LYS A 190 16.07 -2.94 5.71
C LYS A 190 14.99 -3.90 6.22
N GLN A 191 13.83 -3.94 5.58
CA GLN A 191 12.70 -4.73 6.09
C GLN A 191 12.65 -6.16 5.54
N PHE A 192 13.40 -6.49 4.48
CA PHE A 192 13.31 -7.83 3.90
C PHE A 192 13.71 -8.94 4.87
N GLY A 193 14.80 -8.74 5.63
CA GLY A 193 15.22 -9.70 6.66
C GLY A 193 14.18 -9.86 7.78
N VAL A 194 13.47 -8.78 8.12
CA VAL A 194 12.40 -8.81 9.13
C VAL A 194 11.23 -9.66 8.66
N LEU A 195 10.84 -9.55 7.38
CA LEU A 195 9.75 -10.34 6.80
C LEU A 195 10.10 -11.82 6.65
N ILE A 196 11.31 -12.15 6.20
CA ILE A 196 11.78 -13.56 6.16
C ILE A 196 11.76 -14.17 7.56
N ALA A 197 12.29 -13.46 8.55
CA ALA A 197 12.27 -13.92 9.93
C ALA A 197 10.84 -14.08 10.47
N GLY A 198 9.92 -13.19 10.07
CA GLY A 198 8.52 -13.29 10.46
C GLY A 198 7.79 -14.47 9.82
N ASP A 199 7.98 -14.73 8.53
CA ASP A 199 7.43 -15.92 7.86
C ASP A 199 7.92 -17.20 8.54
N ALA A 200 9.23 -17.31 8.81
CA ALA A 200 9.81 -18.48 9.48
C ALA A 200 9.24 -18.70 10.89
N ARG A 201 8.97 -17.62 11.63
CA ARG A 201 8.37 -17.71 12.97
C ARG A 201 6.89 -18.06 12.93
N ILE A 202 6.14 -17.58 11.94
CA ILE A 202 4.74 -17.98 11.73
C ILE A 202 4.65 -19.45 11.34
N GLU A 203 5.52 -19.91 10.45
CA GLU A 203 5.59 -21.31 10.04
C GLU A 203 5.88 -22.20 11.25
N ALA A 204 6.88 -21.84 12.07
CA ALA A 204 7.20 -22.56 13.30
C ALA A 204 6.03 -22.58 14.31
N ALA A 205 5.21 -21.53 14.36
CA ALA A 205 4.02 -21.47 15.21
C ALA A 205 2.82 -22.27 14.65
N GLY A 206 2.78 -22.51 13.34
CA GLY A 206 1.64 -23.04 12.59
C GLY A 206 1.21 -24.48 12.93
N GLY A 207 2.03 -25.25 13.64
CA GLY A 207 1.67 -26.62 14.06
C GLY A 207 0.61 -26.68 15.16
N GLY A 208 0.83 -26.02 16.30
CA GLY A 208 -0.06 -26.11 17.47
C GLY A 208 -0.81 -24.83 17.81
N ALA A 209 -0.28 -23.64 17.49
CA ALA A 209 -0.99 -22.38 17.78
C ALA A 209 -2.22 -22.22 16.87
N ALA A 210 -2.13 -22.68 15.62
CA ALA A 210 -3.25 -22.69 14.67
C ALA A 210 -4.38 -23.68 15.06
N ALA A 211 -4.20 -24.52 16.07
CA ALA A 211 -5.29 -25.37 16.57
C ALA A 211 -6.25 -24.61 17.53
N THR A 212 -5.96 -23.35 17.87
CA THR A 212 -6.71 -22.58 18.86
C THR A 212 -7.15 -21.22 18.31
N VAL A 213 -8.29 -20.72 18.80
CA VAL A 213 -8.80 -19.39 18.43
C VAL A 213 -7.82 -18.28 18.82
N GLN A 214 -7.19 -18.39 19.99
CA GLN A 214 -6.22 -17.41 20.48
C GLN A 214 -4.93 -17.41 19.63
N GLY A 215 -4.42 -18.58 19.28
CA GLY A 215 -3.25 -18.69 18.42
C GLY A 215 -3.52 -18.18 17.00
N HIS A 216 -4.70 -18.44 16.44
CA HIS A 216 -5.14 -17.81 15.18
C HIS A 216 -5.12 -16.29 15.25
N SER A 217 -5.67 -15.70 16.31
CA SER A 217 -5.69 -14.24 16.44
C SER A 217 -4.28 -13.63 16.55
N ILE A 218 -3.35 -14.31 17.24
CA ILE A 218 -1.95 -13.87 17.35
C ILE A 218 -1.23 -13.99 16.00
N ILE A 219 -1.39 -15.12 15.29
CA ILE A 219 -0.80 -15.31 13.96
C ILE A 219 -1.36 -14.26 12.99
N ALA A 220 -2.67 -14.06 12.98
CA ALA A 220 -3.32 -13.05 12.14
C ALA A 220 -2.82 -11.63 12.44
N SER A 221 -2.63 -11.30 13.72
CA SER A 221 -2.05 -10.03 14.17
C SER A 221 -0.61 -9.84 13.66
N TYR A 222 0.20 -10.89 13.69
CA TYR A 222 1.56 -10.84 13.16
C TYR A 222 1.56 -10.70 11.62
N GLN A 223 0.74 -11.47 10.92
CA GLN A 223 0.56 -11.36 9.46
C GLN A 223 0.06 -9.98 9.06
N ALA A 224 -0.87 -9.38 9.81
CA ALA A 224 -1.37 -8.04 9.54
C ALA A 224 -0.25 -6.99 9.65
N ALA A 225 0.62 -7.10 10.66
CA ALA A 225 1.73 -6.19 10.83
C ALA A 225 2.76 -6.29 9.69
N MET A 226 3.01 -7.50 9.20
CA MET A 226 3.88 -7.75 8.05
C MET A 226 3.25 -7.31 6.73
N LEU A 227 1.93 -7.48 6.58
CA LEU A 227 1.20 -7.02 5.41
C LEU A 227 1.22 -5.49 5.30
N ASP A 228 1.16 -4.79 6.44
CA ASP A 228 1.32 -3.33 6.48
C ASP A 228 2.71 -2.88 6.00
N GLU A 229 3.78 -3.64 6.26
CA GLU A 229 5.12 -3.36 5.72
C GLU A 229 5.19 -3.46 4.19
N ILE A 230 4.50 -4.45 3.61
CA ILE A 230 4.39 -4.61 2.15
C ILE A 230 3.60 -3.43 1.55
N GLU A 231 2.49 -3.04 2.18
CA GLU A 231 1.70 -1.90 1.73
C GLU A 231 2.50 -0.59 1.82
N LEU A 232 3.29 -0.42 2.88
CA LEU A 232 4.19 0.72 3.03
C LEU A 232 5.21 0.77 1.89
N LEU A 233 5.84 -0.35 1.53
CA LEU A 233 6.77 -0.40 0.40
C LEU A 233 6.06 -0.08 -0.93
N LEU A 234 4.89 -0.69 -1.19
CA LEU A 234 4.10 -0.42 -2.40
C LEU A 234 3.68 1.06 -2.49
N SER A 235 3.37 1.68 -1.36
CA SER A 235 2.98 3.09 -1.31
C SER A 235 4.11 4.05 -1.72
N ILE A 236 5.39 3.66 -1.59
CA ILE A 236 6.53 4.45 -2.10
C ILE A 236 6.44 4.53 -3.63
N THR A 237 6.24 3.38 -4.28
CA THR A 237 6.04 3.28 -5.73
C THR A 237 4.80 4.05 -6.18
N LYS A 238 3.67 3.88 -5.48
CA LYS A 238 2.44 4.62 -5.77
C LYS A 238 2.65 6.13 -5.78
N LEU A 239 3.29 6.66 -4.73
CA LEU A 239 3.49 8.10 -4.59
C LEU A 239 4.46 8.64 -5.63
N CYS A 240 5.55 7.92 -5.94
CA CYS A 240 6.48 8.32 -7.00
C CYS A 240 5.77 8.50 -8.35
N VAL A 241 4.95 7.52 -8.73
CA VAL A 241 4.22 7.50 -10.02
C VAL A 241 3.20 8.64 -10.09
N LEU A 242 2.29 8.72 -9.11
CA LEU A 242 1.23 9.74 -9.11
C LEU A 242 1.78 11.15 -9.01
N ARG A 243 2.91 11.34 -8.32
CA ARG A 243 3.55 12.66 -8.24
C ARG A 243 4.17 13.08 -9.57
N ALA A 244 4.80 12.15 -10.30
CA ALA A 244 5.33 12.45 -11.63
C ALA A 244 4.20 12.87 -12.58
N GLU A 245 3.08 12.15 -12.56
CA GLU A 245 1.90 12.51 -13.34
C GLU A 245 1.38 13.91 -12.97
N ALA A 246 1.16 14.18 -11.68
CA ALA A 246 0.62 15.45 -11.22
C ALA A 246 1.52 16.64 -11.57
N ILE A 247 2.85 16.49 -11.47
CA ILE A 247 3.80 17.55 -11.86
C ILE A 247 3.77 17.81 -13.37
N VAL A 248 3.65 16.75 -14.19
CA VAL A 248 3.60 16.87 -15.66
C VAL A 248 2.27 17.50 -16.11
N LYS A 249 1.15 17.13 -15.50
CA LYS A 249 -0.18 17.68 -15.80
C LYS A 249 -0.37 19.11 -15.30
N GLY A 250 0.56 19.64 -14.50
CA GLY A 250 0.55 21.03 -14.04
C GLY A 250 0.01 21.15 -12.62
N LEU A 251 0.83 20.76 -11.65
CA LEU A 251 0.54 20.88 -10.22
C LEU A 251 0.33 22.37 -9.85
N ASP A 252 -0.93 22.82 -9.83
CA ASP A 252 -1.34 24.20 -9.55
C ASP A 252 -1.68 24.45 -8.07
N GLY A 253 -1.70 23.38 -7.27
CA GLY A 253 -2.06 23.39 -5.85
C GLY A 253 -3.58 23.35 -5.58
N SER A 254 -4.40 23.16 -6.62
CA SER A 254 -5.85 22.92 -6.49
C SER A 254 -6.14 21.48 -6.07
N GLU A 255 -5.29 20.53 -6.47
CA GLU A 255 -5.36 19.13 -6.05
C GLU A 255 -4.54 18.89 -4.78
N PRO A 256 -5.09 18.16 -3.79
CA PRO A 256 -4.31 17.76 -2.62
C PRO A 256 -3.13 16.92 -3.07
N ASP A 257 -1.91 17.38 -2.77
CA ASP A 257 -0.69 16.59 -2.96
C ASP A 257 -0.93 15.23 -2.30
N ALA A 258 -1.03 14.18 -3.12
CA ALA A 258 -1.40 12.81 -2.72
C ALA A 258 -0.48 12.24 -1.62
N ILE A 259 0.65 12.92 -1.36
CA ILE A 259 1.68 12.60 -0.37
C ILE A 259 1.37 13.16 1.01
N SER A 260 0.58 14.24 1.10
CA SER A 260 0.34 14.91 2.38
C SER A 260 -0.42 14.04 3.37
N GLY A 261 -1.21 13.05 2.91
CA GLY A 261 -2.15 12.30 3.76
C GLY A 261 -3.14 13.23 4.50
N ALA A 262 -3.11 14.53 4.19
CA ALA A 262 -3.99 15.53 4.72
C ALA A 262 -5.23 15.50 3.83
N THR A 263 -6.09 14.52 4.07
CA THR A 263 -7.52 14.79 3.90
C THR A 263 -7.77 16.14 4.56
N LYS A 264 -8.14 17.16 3.77
CA LYS A 264 -8.72 18.38 4.33
C LYS A 264 -9.73 17.89 5.36
N LYS A 265 -9.52 18.26 6.63
CA LYS A 265 -10.59 18.17 7.63
C LYS A 265 -11.75 18.90 6.95
N ALA A 266 -12.82 18.19 6.61
CA ALA A 266 -13.97 18.80 5.97
C ALA A 266 -14.33 20.02 6.82
N ALA A 267 -14.24 21.21 6.22
CA ALA A 267 -14.62 22.43 6.90
C ALA A 267 -16.12 22.28 7.23
N LYS A 268 -16.43 22.21 8.52
CA LYS A 268 -17.77 22.49 9.02
C LYS A 268 -17.94 24.00 9.09
#